data_AF-A0A0B1T092-F1
#
_entry.id   AF-A0A0B1T092-F1
#
_cell.length_a   1.000
_cell.length_b   1.000
_cell.length_c   1.000
_cell.angle_alpha   90.00
_cell.angle_beta   90.00
_cell.angle_gamma   90.00
#
_symmetry.space_group_name_H-M   'P 1'
#
loop_
_entity.id
_entity.type
_entity.pdbx_description
1 polymer ?
#
loop_
_entity_poly.entity_id
_entity_poly.type
_entity_poly.pdbx_seq_one_letter_code
_entity_poly.pdbx_strand_id
1 'polypeptide(L)'
;FAADCTSTRCYNETIEAVENNVIAFIEFLEAVREYGKIKRFVHISTDEVYGDSGLGDDESGKIEASRLLPGNPYAATKIAGEAYVRAFIAQYKLPIITARMNNIYGPNQWDVKVLENRKVPFVLAKGKVGVDNEKDVEDELATLNVTHVVCVTGRTHGNGINTIEYLEGGPDKTFENVRDNMYSATVLAHLCRKLGIHFTYVGTGYIFAYDAAHPIGGPGFTEEGSFHE
;
A
#
# COMPACT_ATOMS: atom_id res chain seq x y z
N PHE A 1 -10.52 4.35 -1.96
CA PHE A 1 -9.91 3.08 -2.34
C PHE A 1 -10.98 2.01 -2.14
N ALA A 2 -11.31 1.27 -3.19
CA ALA A 2 -12.11 0.05 -3.10
C ALA A 2 -11.48 -0.89 -4.13
N ALA A 3 -10.75 -1.89 -3.65
CA ALA A 3 -10.21 -2.97 -4.43
C ALA A 3 -10.11 -4.17 -3.51
N ASP A 4 -10.48 -5.34 -4.00
CA ASP A 4 -10.10 -6.59 -3.40
C ASP A 4 -8.57 -6.69 -3.44
N CYS A 5 -7.97 -6.76 -2.26
CA CYS A 5 -6.54 -6.52 -2.03
C CYS A 5 -5.76 -7.78 -1.65
N THR A 6 -6.44 -8.94 -1.56
CA THR A 6 -5.78 -10.22 -1.38
C THR A 6 -5.60 -10.94 -2.70
N SER A 7 -4.33 -11.18 -3.04
CA SER A 7 -3.94 -12.06 -4.14
C SER A 7 -4.63 -13.42 -4.01
N THR A 8 -4.71 -13.97 -2.80
CA THR A 8 -5.36 -15.26 -2.47
C THR A 8 -6.82 -15.36 -2.91
N ARG A 9 -7.64 -14.35 -2.64
CA ARG A 9 -9.03 -14.34 -3.08
C ARG A 9 -9.14 -14.19 -4.60
N CYS A 10 -8.29 -13.34 -5.17
CA CYS A 10 -8.21 -13.16 -6.61
C CYS A 10 -7.79 -14.43 -7.36
N TYR A 11 -7.05 -15.36 -6.74
CA TYR A 11 -6.75 -16.66 -7.33
C TYR A 11 -7.98 -17.57 -7.44
N ASN A 12 -8.82 -17.58 -6.40
CA ASN A 12 -9.98 -18.48 -6.33
C ASN A 12 -11.22 -17.91 -7.04
N GLU A 13 -11.36 -16.58 -7.07
CA GLU A 13 -12.53 -15.87 -7.59
C GLU A 13 -12.12 -14.82 -8.65
N THR A 14 -11.42 -15.27 -9.69
CA THR A 14 -10.85 -14.38 -10.73
C THR A 14 -11.86 -13.46 -11.41
N ILE A 15 -13.11 -13.92 -11.63
CA ILE A 15 -14.18 -13.10 -12.22
C ILE A 15 -14.59 -12.00 -11.25
N GLU A 16 -14.80 -12.33 -9.98
CA GLU A 16 -15.17 -11.36 -8.96
C GLU A 16 -14.07 -10.30 -8.78
N ALA A 17 -12.80 -10.71 -8.84
CA ALA A 17 -11.67 -9.77 -8.82
C ALA A 17 -11.73 -8.77 -9.98
N VAL A 18 -12.13 -9.19 -11.19
CA VAL A 18 -12.32 -8.29 -12.32
C VAL A 18 -13.51 -7.35 -12.09
N GLU A 19 -14.63 -7.87 -11.60
CA GLU A 19 -15.82 -7.07 -11.30
C GLU A 19 -15.50 -5.98 -10.27
N ASN A 20 -14.84 -6.35 -9.18
CA ASN A 20 -14.53 -5.47 -8.06
C ASN A 20 -13.38 -4.50 -8.36
N ASN A 21 -12.31 -4.94 -9.02
CA ASN A 21 -11.11 -4.11 -9.20
C ASN A 21 -11.07 -3.37 -10.53
N VAL A 22 -11.70 -3.92 -11.56
CA VAL A 22 -11.66 -3.35 -12.92
C VAL A 22 -12.98 -2.68 -13.26
N ILE A 23 -14.10 -3.40 -13.21
CA ILE A 23 -15.40 -2.85 -13.63
C ILE A 23 -15.83 -1.72 -12.70
N ALA A 24 -15.88 -1.96 -11.39
CA ALA A 24 -16.25 -0.92 -10.42
C ALA A 24 -15.31 0.29 -10.47
N PHE A 25 -14.03 0.08 -10.80
CA PHE A 25 -13.08 1.18 -10.95
C PHE A 25 -13.34 2.01 -12.22
N ILE A 26 -13.72 1.39 -13.33
CA ILE A 26 -14.13 2.10 -14.56
C ILE A 26 -15.37 2.94 -14.28
N GLU A 27 -16.38 2.38 -13.62
CA GLU A 27 -17.59 3.11 -13.23
C GLU A 27 -17.25 4.30 -12.32
N PHE A 28 -16.33 4.11 -11.37
CA PHE A 28 -15.83 5.20 -10.53
C PHE A 28 -15.12 6.29 -11.34
N LEU A 29 -14.29 5.93 -12.33
CA LEU A 29 -13.63 6.90 -13.20
C LEU A 29 -14.63 7.70 -14.04
N GLU A 30 -15.70 7.06 -14.52
CA GLU A 30 -16.82 7.72 -15.19
C GLU A 30 -17.52 8.72 -14.24
N ALA A 31 -17.81 8.31 -13.00
CA ALA A 31 -18.39 9.20 -11.99
C ALA A 31 -17.48 10.38 -11.64
N VAL A 32 -16.16 10.14 -11.50
CA VAL A 32 -15.16 11.21 -11.29
C VAL A 32 -15.16 12.18 -12.46
N ARG A 33 -15.24 11.68 -13.69
CA ARG A 33 -15.32 12.50 -14.90
C ARG A 33 -16.57 13.36 -14.91
N GLU A 34 -17.74 12.75 -14.65
CA GLU A 34 -19.02 13.47 -14.61
C GLU A 34 -19.04 14.53 -13.52
N TYR A 35 -18.49 14.23 -12.34
CA TYR A 35 -18.44 15.18 -11.23
C TYR A 35 -17.60 16.42 -11.56
N GLY A 36 -16.51 16.29 -12.32
CA GLY A 36 -15.76 17.40 -12.92
C GLY A 36 -15.04 18.36 -11.96
N LYS A 37 -15.17 18.18 -10.63
CA LYS A 37 -14.57 19.06 -9.61
C LYS A 37 -13.34 18.48 -8.93
N ILE A 38 -12.95 17.25 -9.24
CA ILE A 38 -11.74 16.62 -8.67
C ILE A 38 -10.51 17.35 -9.19
N LYS A 39 -9.68 17.88 -8.28
CA LYS A 39 -8.44 18.59 -8.61
C LYS A 39 -7.22 17.67 -8.69
N ARG A 40 -7.27 16.52 -8.03
CA ARG A 40 -6.24 15.49 -8.01
C ARG A 40 -6.85 14.17 -7.58
N PHE A 41 -6.55 13.11 -8.30
CA PHE A 41 -6.91 11.74 -7.96
C PHE A 41 -5.63 10.90 -7.92
N VAL A 42 -5.45 10.08 -6.89
CA VAL A 42 -4.30 9.17 -6.79
C VAL A 42 -4.82 7.75 -6.93
N HIS A 43 -4.40 7.07 -7.99
CA HIS A 43 -4.64 5.67 -8.21
C HIS A 43 -3.50 4.85 -7.59
N ILE A 44 -3.86 3.87 -6.77
CA ILE A 44 -2.91 3.02 -6.06
C ILE A 44 -2.83 1.66 -6.75
N SER A 45 -1.63 1.35 -7.22
CA SER A 45 -1.22 0.09 -7.82
C SER A 45 -0.17 -0.60 -6.94
N THR A 46 0.44 -1.66 -7.44
CA THR A 46 1.39 -2.54 -6.73
C THR A 46 2.65 -2.72 -7.57
N ASP A 47 3.75 -3.16 -6.97
CA ASP A 47 4.95 -3.65 -7.66
C ASP A 47 4.74 -4.99 -8.35
N GLU A 48 3.77 -5.80 -7.90
CA GLU A 48 3.42 -7.08 -8.52
C GLU A 48 3.02 -6.93 -10.01
N VAL A 49 2.68 -5.72 -10.46
CA VAL A 49 2.44 -5.41 -11.87
C VAL A 49 3.68 -5.61 -12.73
N TYR A 50 4.89 -5.54 -12.17
CA TYR A 50 6.15 -5.81 -12.87
C TYR A 50 6.50 -7.31 -12.91
N GLY A 51 5.82 -8.13 -12.12
CA GLY A 51 6.14 -9.55 -11.94
C GLY A 51 7.40 -9.77 -11.11
N ASP A 52 7.87 -11.02 -11.10
CA ASP A 52 9.06 -11.38 -10.33
C ASP A 52 10.30 -10.62 -10.82
N SER A 53 11.10 -10.19 -9.85
CA SER A 53 12.47 -9.76 -10.10
C SER A 53 13.36 -11.00 -10.13
N GLY A 54 14.25 -11.09 -11.12
CA GLY A 54 15.22 -12.17 -11.16
C GLY A 54 16.27 -11.86 -10.10
N LEU A 55 16.46 -12.75 -9.11
CA LEU A 55 17.41 -12.61 -7.99
C LEU A 55 18.90 -12.58 -8.41
N GLY A 56 19.22 -12.27 -9.66
CA GLY A 56 20.61 -12.13 -10.10
C GLY A 56 21.21 -10.84 -9.55
N ASP A 57 22.43 -10.94 -9.03
CA ASP A 57 23.25 -9.82 -8.53
C ASP A 57 23.43 -8.66 -9.54
N ASP A 58 23.03 -8.88 -10.80
CA ASP A 58 23.15 -7.97 -11.94
C ASP A 58 21.86 -7.20 -12.28
N GLU A 59 20.73 -7.43 -11.59
CA GLU A 59 19.46 -6.77 -11.93
C GLU A 59 19.34 -5.37 -11.31
N SER A 60 19.40 -4.32 -12.14
CA SER A 60 19.03 -2.97 -11.72
C SER A 60 17.51 -2.93 -11.46
N GLY A 61 17.09 -2.48 -10.28
CA GLY A 61 15.67 -2.42 -9.88
C GLY A 61 14.72 -1.82 -10.93
N LYS A 62 13.44 -2.18 -10.84
CA LYS A 62 12.42 -1.76 -11.82
C LYS A 62 12.13 -0.25 -11.69
N ILE A 63 11.92 0.40 -12.83
CA ILE A 63 11.50 1.81 -12.93
C ILE A 63 10.07 1.89 -13.49
N GLU A 64 9.44 3.06 -13.46
CA GLU A 64 8.05 3.24 -13.92
C GLU A 64 7.84 2.91 -15.41
N ALA A 65 8.92 2.97 -16.20
CA ALA A 65 8.94 2.57 -17.60
C ALA A 65 9.20 1.06 -17.83
N SER A 66 9.50 0.30 -16.76
CA SER A 66 9.69 -1.15 -16.85
C SER A 66 8.42 -1.85 -17.33
N ARG A 67 8.62 -2.97 -18.03
CA ARG A 67 7.52 -3.76 -18.59
C ARG A 67 6.64 -4.30 -17.46
N LEU A 68 5.32 -4.22 -17.66
CA LEU A 68 4.35 -4.84 -16.78
C LEU A 68 4.17 -6.32 -17.17
N LEU A 69 4.37 -7.21 -16.22
CA LEU A 69 4.35 -8.67 -16.37
C LEU A 69 3.62 -9.26 -15.16
N PRO A 70 2.27 -9.32 -15.15
CA PRO A 70 1.55 -9.74 -13.95
C PRO A 70 1.89 -11.20 -13.61
N GLY A 71 2.37 -11.45 -12.40
CA GLY A 71 2.62 -12.80 -11.89
C GLY A 71 1.35 -13.51 -11.39
N ASN A 72 0.26 -12.76 -11.18
CA ASN A 72 -0.98 -13.29 -10.63
C ASN A 72 -2.24 -12.51 -11.07
N PRO A 73 -3.46 -13.05 -10.83
CA PRO A 73 -4.71 -12.40 -11.23
C PRO A 73 -4.92 -11.02 -10.61
N TYR A 74 -4.53 -10.80 -9.35
CA TYR A 74 -4.63 -9.50 -8.69
C TYR A 74 -3.79 -8.43 -9.41
N ALA A 75 -2.51 -8.72 -9.67
CA ALA A 75 -1.62 -7.87 -10.45
C ALA A 75 -2.20 -7.56 -11.84
N ALA A 76 -2.83 -8.55 -12.49
CA ALA A 76 -3.51 -8.33 -13.77
C ALA A 76 -4.66 -7.31 -13.66
N THR A 77 -5.45 -7.36 -12.59
CA THR A 77 -6.51 -6.35 -12.36
C THR A 77 -5.93 -4.95 -12.13
N LYS A 78 -4.78 -4.83 -11.46
CA LYS A 78 -4.09 -3.54 -11.25
C LYS A 78 -3.55 -2.97 -12.54
N ILE A 79 -2.93 -3.81 -13.39
CA ILE A 79 -2.49 -3.40 -14.73
C ILE A 79 -3.68 -2.93 -15.58
N ALA A 80 -4.83 -3.62 -15.51
CA ALA A 80 -6.03 -3.18 -16.19
C ALA A 80 -6.48 -1.79 -15.69
N GLY A 81 -6.52 -1.58 -14.38
CA GLY A 81 -6.79 -0.28 -13.76
C GLY A 81 -5.84 0.82 -14.26
N GLU A 82 -4.53 0.56 -14.28
CA GLU A 82 -3.54 1.51 -14.80
C GLU A 82 -3.76 1.86 -16.28
N ALA A 83 -4.12 0.87 -17.11
CA ALA A 83 -4.43 1.08 -18.51
C ALA A 83 -5.63 2.03 -18.68
N TYR A 84 -6.68 1.86 -17.87
CA TYR A 84 -7.84 2.75 -17.86
C TYR A 84 -7.51 4.14 -17.33
N VAL A 85 -6.72 4.27 -16.26
CA VAL A 85 -6.22 5.57 -15.81
C VAL A 85 -5.51 6.29 -16.94
N ARG A 86 -4.60 5.62 -17.64
CA ARG A 86 -3.88 6.21 -18.78
C ARG A 86 -4.83 6.65 -19.89
N ALA A 87 -5.83 5.83 -20.23
CA ALA A 87 -6.84 6.16 -21.24
C ALA A 87 -7.66 7.40 -20.82
N PHE A 88 -8.10 7.47 -19.56
CA PHE A 88 -8.90 8.58 -19.05
C PHE A 88 -8.10 9.88 -18.92
N ILE A 89 -6.82 9.82 -18.54
CA ILE A 89 -5.92 10.99 -18.60
C ILE A 89 -5.78 11.45 -20.05
N ALA A 90 -5.51 10.53 -20.99
CA ALA A 90 -5.28 10.88 -22.39
C ALA A 90 -6.52 11.54 -23.02
N GLN A 91 -7.70 10.95 -22.81
CA GLN A 91 -8.95 11.34 -23.43
C GLN A 91 -9.63 12.52 -22.74
N TYR A 92 -9.69 12.51 -21.41
CA TYR A 92 -10.51 13.44 -20.63
C TYR A 92 -9.70 14.40 -19.76
N LYS A 93 -8.36 14.31 -19.79
CA LYS A 93 -7.44 15.14 -19.00
C LYS A 93 -7.73 15.10 -17.50
N LEU A 94 -8.23 13.96 -17.00
CA LEU A 94 -8.45 13.79 -15.56
C LEU A 94 -7.12 13.94 -14.80
N PRO A 95 -7.10 14.62 -13.64
CA PRO A 95 -5.87 14.90 -12.90
C PRO A 95 -5.46 13.68 -12.04
N ILE A 96 -5.16 12.56 -12.69
CA ILE A 96 -4.84 11.28 -12.03
C ILE A 96 -3.32 11.08 -11.96
N ILE A 97 -2.84 10.60 -10.80
CA ILE A 97 -1.46 10.17 -10.55
C ILE A 97 -1.51 8.70 -10.18
N THR A 98 -0.67 7.87 -10.80
CA THR A 98 -0.53 6.45 -10.41
C THR A 98 0.68 6.30 -9.50
N ALA A 99 0.50 5.63 -8.36
CA ALA A 99 1.59 5.22 -7.49
C ALA A 99 1.61 3.68 -7.44
N ARG A 100 2.73 3.07 -7.83
CA ARG A 100 2.99 1.63 -7.69
C ARG A 100 3.79 1.44 -6.41
N MET A 101 3.24 0.69 -5.47
CA MET A 101 3.83 0.52 -4.14
C MET A 101 4.45 -0.87 -4.02
N ASN A 102 5.67 -0.95 -3.48
CA ASN A 102 6.33 -2.23 -3.24
C ASN A 102 5.67 -3.03 -2.11
N ASN A 103 5.98 -4.31 -2.05
CA ASN A 103 5.83 -5.12 -0.85
C ASN A 103 6.54 -4.48 0.33
N ILE A 104 5.84 -4.40 1.45
CA ILE A 104 6.45 -3.93 2.69
C ILE A 104 5.98 -4.83 3.84
N TYR A 105 6.86 -5.06 4.81
CA TYR A 105 6.85 -6.23 5.68
C TYR A 105 6.29 -5.93 7.09
N GLY A 106 5.92 -6.98 7.83
CA GLY A 106 5.56 -7.01 9.26
C GLY A 106 5.79 -8.44 9.80
N PRO A 107 5.49 -8.83 11.06
CA PRO A 107 5.31 -8.13 12.33
C PRO A 107 6.63 -8.03 13.13
N ASN A 108 6.74 -7.12 14.11
CA ASN A 108 7.98 -6.76 14.83
C ASN A 108 9.07 -6.06 13.99
N GLN A 109 8.75 -5.49 12.83
CA GLN A 109 9.63 -4.53 12.15
C GLN A 109 9.67 -3.20 12.90
N TRP A 110 10.33 -3.24 14.05
CA TRP A 110 10.95 -2.10 14.68
C TRP A 110 12.26 -1.88 13.94
N ASP A 111 12.18 -1.26 12.76
CA ASP A 111 13.33 -0.96 11.88
C ASP A 111 14.33 0.01 12.51
N VAL A 112 13.95 0.53 13.66
CA VAL A 112 14.82 1.16 14.64
C VAL A 112 16.04 0.28 14.95
N LYS A 113 15.96 -1.06 14.92
CA LYS A 113 17.14 -1.92 15.09
C LYS A 113 18.18 -1.74 13.99
N VAL A 114 17.75 -1.54 12.74
CA VAL A 114 18.67 -1.25 11.63
C VAL A 114 19.29 0.14 11.84
N LEU A 115 18.48 1.12 12.26
CA LEU A 115 18.97 2.45 12.62
C LEU A 115 19.94 2.40 13.81
N GLU A 116 19.66 1.61 14.85
CA GLU A 116 20.51 1.37 16.01
C GLU A 116 21.82 0.69 15.61
N ASN A 117 21.75 -0.38 14.82
CA ASN A 117 22.91 -1.11 14.30
C ASN A 117 23.82 -0.21 13.45
N ARG A 118 23.21 0.64 12.62
CA ARG A 118 23.91 1.63 11.78
C ARG A 118 24.24 2.92 12.52
N LYS A 119 23.85 3.04 13.80
CA LYS A 119 24.03 4.22 14.66
C LYS A 119 23.47 5.51 14.07
N VAL A 120 22.35 5.41 13.36
CA VAL A 120 21.59 6.56 12.85
C VAL A 120 20.74 7.13 13.98
N PRO A 121 20.88 8.41 14.35
CA PRO A 121 20.03 9.03 15.35
C PRO A 121 18.58 9.09 14.88
N PHE A 122 17.64 8.71 15.73
CA PHE A 122 16.21 8.76 15.44
C PHE A 122 15.44 9.19 16.70
N VAL A 123 14.20 9.63 16.49
CA VAL A 123 13.23 9.86 17.55
C VAL A 123 11.92 9.19 17.15
N LEU A 124 11.25 8.60 18.12
CA LEU A 124 9.93 7.99 17.91
C LEU A 124 8.86 9.03 18.20
N ALA A 125 8.07 9.35 17.18
CA ALA A 125 6.87 10.14 17.36
C ALA A 125 5.86 9.38 18.24
N LYS A 126 5.14 10.11 19.09
CA LYS A 126 4.11 9.57 19.99
C LYS A 126 2.73 9.62 19.35
N GLY A 127 2.48 10.61 18.50
CA GLY A 127 1.23 10.81 17.79
C GLY A 127 0.94 9.68 16.80
N LYS A 128 -0.30 9.23 16.79
CA LYS A 128 -0.85 8.23 15.88
C LYS A 128 -1.73 8.92 14.84
N VAL A 129 -1.15 9.15 13.67
CA VAL A 129 -1.90 9.72 12.54
C VAL A 129 -3.11 8.86 12.21
N GLY A 130 -4.26 9.49 11.99
CA GLY A 130 -5.54 8.79 11.76
C GLY A 130 -6.35 8.48 13.03
N VAL A 131 -5.73 8.53 14.21
CA VAL A 131 -6.40 8.40 15.51
C VAL A 131 -6.37 9.72 16.28
N ASP A 132 -5.18 10.30 16.41
CA ASP A 132 -4.97 11.57 17.09
C ASP A 132 -5.35 12.75 16.17
N ASN A 133 -5.58 13.91 16.77
CA ASN A 133 -5.91 15.13 16.03
C ASN A 133 -4.73 15.54 15.12
N GLU A 134 -5.02 15.90 13.88
CA GLU A 134 -3.99 16.28 12.90
C GLU A 134 -3.14 17.47 13.35
N LYS A 135 -3.71 18.42 14.09
CA LYS A 135 -2.99 19.58 14.60
C LYS A 135 -1.94 19.18 15.63
N ASP A 136 -2.28 18.22 16.49
CA ASP A 136 -1.37 17.72 17.52
C ASP A 136 -0.21 16.94 16.88
N VAL A 137 -0.48 16.15 15.85
CA VAL A 137 0.55 15.47 15.05
C VAL A 137 1.45 16.49 14.34
N GLU A 138 0.87 17.55 13.76
CA GLU A 138 1.64 18.61 13.11
C GLU A 138 2.57 19.32 14.10
N ASP A 139 2.06 19.66 15.29
CA ASP A 139 2.84 20.34 16.33
C ASP A 139 3.95 19.46 16.88
N GLU A 140 3.71 18.16 17.04
CA GLU A 140 4.76 17.20 17.35
C GLU A 140 5.85 17.19 16.26
N LEU A 141 5.49 17.02 14.99
CA LEU A 141 6.47 17.01 13.90
C LEU A 141 7.30 18.30 13.82
N ALA A 142 6.67 19.45 14.05
CA ALA A 142 7.35 20.73 14.06
C ALA A 142 8.33 20.89 15.23
N THR A 143 8.08 20.23 16.36
CA THR A 143 8.93 20.32 17.56
C THR A 143 10.06 19.29 17.59
N LEU A 144 9.93 18.19 16.84
CA LEU A 144 10.94 17.13 16.77
C LEU A 144 12.23 17.55 16.03
N ASN A 145 12.21 18.65 15.26
CA ASN A 145 13.35 19.17 14.50
C ASN A 145 14.05 18.10 13.63
N VAL A 146 13.26 17.27 12.95
CA VAL A 146 13.73 16.20 12.07
C VAL A 146 13.85 16.68 10.62
N THR A 147 14.78 16.11 9.87
CA THR A 147 14.91 16.36 8.42
C THR A 147 14.15 15.33 7.58
N HIS A 148 13.87 14.16 8.16
CA HIS A 148 13.22 13.04 7.49
C HIS A 148 12.18 12.40 8.41
N VAL A 149 11.07 11.98 7.83
CA VAL A 149 10.06 11.11 8.46
C VAL A 149 9.98 9.84 7.63
N VAL A 150 10.21 8.71 8.29
CA VAL A 150 9.98 7.38 7.73
C VAL A 150 8.67 6.86 8.28
N CYS A 151 7.69 6.68 7.40
CA CYS A 151 6.37 6.18 7.75
C CYS A 151 6.27 4.70 7.40
N VAL A 152 6.09 3.87 8.43
CA VAL A 152 5.88 2.43 8.32
C VAL A 152 4.44 2.03 8.69
N THR A 153 3.49 2.95 8.49
CA THR A 153 2.09 2.69 8.85
C THR A 153 1.47 1.72 7.85
N GLY A 154 1.13 0.53 8.35
CA GLY A 154 0.35 -0.47 7.64
C GLY A 154 -0.23 -1.45 8.65
N ARG A 155 -1.54 -1.41 8.88
CA ARG A 155 -2.27 -2.46 9.60
C ARG A 155 -2.47 -3.63 8.66
N THR A 156 -2.07 -4.79 9.14
CA THR A 156 -2.29 -6.06 8.47
C THR A 156 -2.82 -7.13 9.42
N HIS A 157 -3.17 -6.75 10.64
CA HIS A 157 -3.58 -7.67 11.70
C HIS A 157 -4.46 -6.96 12.75
N GLY A 158 -5.14 -7.76 13.58
CA GLY A 158 -5.92 -7.27 14.72
C GLY A 158 -6.78 -8.37 15.36
N ASN A 159 -7.19 -8.15 16.61
CA ASN A 159 -8.03 -9.08 17.39
C ASN A 159 -7.56 -10.55 17.37
N GLY A 160 -6.25 -10.80 17.35
CA GLY A 160 -5.67 -12.14 17.31
C GLY A 160 -5.54 -12.76 15.92
N ILE A 161 -6.03 -12.10 14.87
CA ILE A 161 -5.79 -12.45 13.47
C ILE A 161 -4.53 -11.72 13.01
N ASN A 162 -3.51 -12.47 12.61
CA ASN A 162 -2.17 -11.94 12.28
C ASN A 162 -1.96 -11.68 10.79
N THR A 163 -3.04 -11.72 10.01
CA THR A 163 -3.02 -11.68 8.56
C THR A 163 -4.05 -10.68 8.02
N ILE A 164 -3.88 -10.23 6.77
CA ILE A 164 -4.63 -9.12 6.18
C ILE A 164 -6.13 -9.38 6.11
N GLU A 165 -6.55 -10.64 6.17
CA GLU A 165 -7.95 -11.07 6.29
C GLU A 165 -8.65 -10.40 7.48
N TYR A 166 -7.92 -9.94 8.51
CA TYR A 166 -8.48 -9.10 9.57
C TYR A 166 -9.19 -7.85 9.06
N LEU A 167 -8.62 -7.24 8.02
CA LEU A 167 -9.11 -6.02 7.38
C LEU A 167 -10.13 -6.29 6.28
N GLU A 168 -10.42 -7.56 6.01
CA GLU A 168 -11.49 -7.97 5.11
C GLU A 168 -12.82 -8.01 5.85
N GLY A 169 -13.90 -7.58 5.18
CA GLY A 169 -15.25 -7.66 5.72
C GLY A 169 -16.05 -6.37 5.62
N GLY A 170 -17.01 -6.22 6.54
CA GLY A 170 -18.01 -5.15 6.52
C GLY A 170 -17.45 -3.73 6.73
N PRO A 171 -18.35 -2.72 6.76
CA PRO A 171 -17.98 -1.30 6.78
C PRO A 171 -16.95 -0.90 7.84
N ASP A 172 -16.97 -1.53 9.02
CA ASP A 172 -16.03 -1.25 10.11
C ASP A 172 -14.58 -1.62 9.75
N LYS A 173 -14.37 -2.74 9.05
CA LYS A 173 -13.04 -3.19 8.61
C LYS A 173 -12.52 -2.36 7.46
N THR A 174 -13.40 -1.97 6.55
CA THR A 174 -13.08 -0.99 5.52
C THR A 174 -12.67 0.35 6.13
N PHE A 175 -13.36 0.82 7.16
CA PHE A 175 -12.99 2.05 7.87
C PHE A 175 -11.60 1.94 8.51
N GLU A 176 -11.33 0.86 9.26
CA GLU A 176 -10.02 0.63 9.87
C GLU A 176 -8.89 0.58 8.83
N ASN A 177 -9.11 -0.14 7.73
CA ASN A 177 -8.16 -0.26 6.63
C ASN A 177 -7.87 1.10 5.99
N VAL A 178 -8.92 1.84 5.60
CA VAL A 178 -8.77 3.17 4.98
C VAL A 178 -8.09 4.15 5.93
N ARG A 179 -8.44 4.12 7.22
CA ARG A 179 -7.80 4.97 8.23
C ARG A 179 -6.31 4.68 8.32
N ASP A 180 -5.93 3.43 8.59
CA ASP A 180 -4.55 3.10 8.97
C ASP A 180 -3.62 2.97 7.76
N ASN A 181 -4.10 2.46 6.62
CA ASN A 181 -3.27 2.13 5.47
C ASN A 181 -3.24 3.22 4.39
N MET A 182 -4.21 4.14 4.39
CA MET A 182 -4.31 5.20 3.37
C MET A 182 -4.31 6.59 3.99
N TYR A 183 -5.25 6.87 4.88
CA TYR A 183 -5.43 8.21 5.46
C TYR A 183 -4.21 8.64 6.25
N SER A 184 -3.72 7.79 7.17
CA SER A 184 -2.55 8.08 8.01
C SER A 184 -1.31 8.42 7.19
N ALA A 185 -0.96 7.59 6.20
CA ALA A 185 0.20 7.83 5.33
C ALA A 185 0.03 9.12 4.50
N THR A 186 -1.16 9.37 3.97
CA THR A 186 -1.44 10.55 3.12
C THR A 186 -1.39 11.84 3.93
N VAL A 187 -2.00 11.87 5.11
CA VAL A 187 -1.98 13.03 6.01
C VAL A 187 -0.55 13.31 6.44
N LEU A 188 0.20 12.28 6.85
CA LEU A 188 1.59 12.46 7.27
C LEU A 188 2.48 13.00 6.13
N ALA A 189 2.30 12.49 4.90
CA ALA A 189 2.96 13.04 3.72
C ALA A 189 2.64 14.53 3.50
N HIS A 190 1.37 14.90 3.69
CA HIS A 190 0.94 16.28 3.56
C HIS A 190 1.56 17.20 4.61
N LEU A 191 1.58 16.77 5.88
CA LEU A 191 2.18 17.51 6.99
C LEU A 191 3.70 17.68 6.78
N CYS A 192 4.40 16.61 6.39
CA CYS A 192 5.83 16.68 6.10
C CYS A 192 6.12 17.67 4.95
N ARG A 193 5.33 17.62 3.87
CA ARG A 193 5.43 18.60 2.77
C ARG A 193 5.20 20.04 3.25
N LYS A 194 4.23 20.26 4.13
CA LYS A 194 3.93 21.59 4.71
C LYS A 194 5.10 22.11 5.55
N LEU A 195 5.76 21.24 6.30
CA LEU A 195 6.88 21.55 7.19
C LEU A 195 8.25 21.54 6.49
N GLY A 196 8.33 21.18 5.21
CA GLY A 196 9.59 21.05 4.48
C GLY A 196 10.43 19.84 4.89
N ILE A 197 9.80 18.80 5.45
CA ILE A 197 10.44 17.57 5.91
C ILE A 197 10.39 16.53 4.78
N HIS A 198 11.50 15.84 4.53
CA HIS A 198 11.49 14.72 3.58
C HIS A 198 10.64 13.58 4.14
N PHE A 199 9.70 13.10 3.33
CA PHE A 199 8.82 12.00 3.70
C PHE A 199 9.14 10.76 2.89
N THR A 200 9.48 9.69 3.57
CA THR A 200 9.63 8.35 2.98
C THR A 200 8.51 7.47 3.52
N TYR A 201 7.73 6.88 2.63
CA TYR A 201 6.70 5.91 3.00
C TYR A 201 7.14 4.50 2.64
N VAL A 202 6.96 3.61 3.61
CA VAL A 202 7.28 2.19 3.58
C VAL A 202 6.00 1.50 4.10
N GLY A 203 4.97 1.36 3.26
CA GLY A 203 3.64 0.74 3.51
C GLY A 203 3.62 -0.75 3.92
N THR A 204 2.71 -1.60 3.45
CA THR A 204 2.76 -3.07 3.65
C THR A 204 2.22 -3.81 2.42
N GLY A 205 2.69 -5.03 2.14
CA GLY A 205 2.24 -5.89 1.02
C GLY A 205 2.38 -7.39 1.34
N TYR A 206 1.48 -8.22 0.80
CA TYR A 206 1.40 -9.66 1.06
C TYR A 206 1.86 -10.48 -0.15
N ILE A 207 2.98 -11.19 -0.03
CA ILE A 207 3.30 -12.36 -0.87
C ILE A 207 3.43 -13.56 0.06
N PHE A 208 2.30 -14.11 0.48
CA PHE A 208 2.29 -15.42 1.14
C PHE A 208 1.44 -16.37 0.32
N ALA A 209 2.04 -17.49 -0.08
CA ALA A 209 1.29 -18.64 -0.57
C ALA A 209 0.87 -19.48 0.64
N TYR A 210 -0.44 -19.66 0.82
CA TYR A 210 -0.94 -20.56 1.85
C TYR A 210 -0.74 -22.01 1.42
N ASP A 211 -0.25 -22.83 2.34
CA ASP A 211 -0.05 -24.26 2.13
C ASP A 211 -0.43 -25.05 3.40
N ALA A 212 -0.15 -26.35 3.40
CA ALA A 212 -0.46 -27.21 4.54
C ALA A 212 0.37 -26.86 5.80
N ALA A 213 1.52 -26.21 5.65
CA ALA A 213 2.38 -25.78 6.74
C ALA A 213 1.98 -24.40 7.28
N HIS A 214 1.41 -23.55 6.43
CA HIS A 214 0.95 -22.20 6.75
C HIS A 214 -0.53 -22.04 6.34
N PRO A 215 -1.48 -22.61 7.11
CA PRO A 215 -2.90 -22.48 6.82
C PRO A 215 -3.40 -21.07 7.11
N ILE A 216 -4.50 -20.69 6.46
CA ILE A 216 -5.21 -19.42 6.70
C ILE A 216 -5.56 -19.31 8.20
N GLY A 217 -5.17 -18.18 8.84
CA GLY A 217 -5.36 -17.96 10.28
C GLY A 217 -4.39 -18.76 11.17
N GLY A 218 -3.38 -19.41 10.59
CA GLY A 218 -2.31 -20.11 11.28
C GLY A 218 -1.24 -19.19 11.90
N PRO A 219 -0.13 -19.78 12.37
CA PRO A 219 1.04 -19.02 12.82
C PRO A 219 1.51 -18.06 11.72
N GLY A 220 1.90 -16.83 12.10
CA GLY A 220 2.46 -15.88 11.14
C GLY A 220 3.78 -16.36 10.55
N PHE A 221 4.07 -15.96 9.31
CA PHE A 221 5.32 -16.28 8.62
C PHE A 221 6.52 -15.67 9.35
N THR A 222 7.64 -16.39 9.40
CA THR A 222 8.95 -15.90 9.85
C THR A 222 9.79 -15.47 8.65
N GLU A 223 10.83 -14.66 8.85
CA GLU A 223 11.76 -14.26 7.77
C GLU A 223 12.39 -15.45 7.04
N GLU A 224 12.53 -16.59 7.73
CA GLU A 224 13.08 -17.83 7.18
C GLU A 224 12.01 -18.69 6.46
N GLY A 225 10.72 -18.45 6.71
CA GLY A 225 9.60 -19.20 6.13
C GLY A 225 8.87 -18.48 5.00
N SER A 226 9.25 -17.24 4.68
CA SER A 226 8.59 -16.41 3.67
C SER A 226 9.07 -16.61 2.22
N PHE A 227 10.04 -17.50 1.99
CA PHE A 227 10.56 -17.82 0.66
C PHE A 227 10.55 -19.34 0.47
N HIS A 228 9.55 -19.85 -0.25
CA HIS A 228 9.62 -21.21 -0.79
C HIS A 228 10.23 -21.16 -2.20
N GLU A 229 11.11 -22.12 -2.45
CA GLU A 229 11.85 -22.41 -3.70
C GLU A 229 10.97 -22.48 -4.96
#